data_AF-A0A7S0ZQT8-F1
#
_entry.id   AF-A0A7S0ZQT8-F1
#
_cell.length_a   1.000
_cell.length_b   1.000
_cell.length_c   1.000
_cell.angle_alpha   90.00
_cell.angle_beta   90.00
_cell.angle_gamma   90.00
#
_symmetry.space_group_name_H-M   'P 1'
#
loop_
_entity.id
_entity.type
_entity.pdbx_description
1 polymer ?
#
loop_
_entity_poly.entity_id
_entity_poly.type
_entity_poly.pdbx_seq_one_letter_code
_entity_poly.pdbx_strand_id
1 'polypeptide(L)'
;MSGNLFLTCLRLRFEEAGSWSEVWGLKTSEKEDILEQEDITSSASEINDTRVKPSWKQWLERAFLRKRSGTRAFGAAGSSLQLSPHSQDGILNVAERTGNSLNGVAVTTALASKDATWSPSQRFYFEFEVEVLEILVADTLEIGFVWEPPQANDLPEVAHQLPQSVVMGGDLPHTFLDGSDLGKVSGWRPLIHVMRTSVIGALLEVRAPRGSEAGSLLFKVYQDNSLRAERRCEPRSWHGSKSKPPHGVVDVRGCVRRVRLLDSSCLF
;
A
#
# COMPACT_ATOMS: atom_id res chain seq x y z
N MET A 1 26.91 11.16 -0.42
CA MET A 1 26.12 11.19 -1.68
C MET A 1 26.39 9.99 -2.62
N SER A 2 27.22 8.99 -2.27
CA SER A 2 27.58 7.88 -3.17
C SER A 2 26.62 6.68 -3.18
N GLY A 3 25.62 6.61 -2.29
CA GLY A 3 24.70 5.46 -2.21
C GLY A 3 23.62 5.40 -3.31
N ASN A 4 23.36 6.51 -3.99
CA ASN A 4 22.20 6.63 -4.87
C ASN A 4 22.44 6.10 -6.30
N LEU A 5 23.70 6.10 -6.75
CA LEU A 5 24.07 5.59 -8.07
C LEU A 5 23.85 4.07 -8.15
N PHE A 6 24.15 3.34 -7.08
CA PHE A 6 23.96 1.89 -7.05
C PHE A 6 22.50 1.51 -7.21
N LEU A 7 21.59 2.12 -6.45
CA LEU A 7 20.15 1.86 -6.55
C LEU A 7 19.58 2.27 -7.91
N THR A 8 20.07 3.38 -8.46
CA THR A 8 19.76 3.82 -9.82
C THR A 8 20.17 2.78 -10.86
N CYS A 9 21.42 2.32 -10.84
CA CYS A 9 21.91 1.32 -11.78
C CYS A 9 21.18 -0.02 -11.62
N LEU A 10 20.88 -0.42 -10.39
CA LEU A 10 20.12 -1.62 -10.09
C LEU A 10 18.70 -1.55 -10.68
N ARG A 11 18.05 -0.38 -10.58
CA ARG A 11 16.72 -0.15 -11.13
C ARG A 11 16.71 -0.10 -12.66
N LEU A 12 17.67 0.57 -13.28
CA LEU A 12 17.81 0.58 -14.74
C LEU A 12 18.01 -0.83 -15.30
N ARG A 13 18.90 -1.62 -14.68
CA ARG A 13 19.10 -3.04 -15.02
C ARG A 13 17.83 -3.87 -14.86
N PHE A 14 17.00 -3.52 -13.89
CA PHE A 14 15.74 -4.23 -13.65
C PHE A 14 14.68 -3.93 -14.72
N GLU A 15 14.51 -2.66 -15.09
CA GLU A 15 13.57 -2.26 -16.13
C GLU A 15 13.93 -2.89 -17.49
N GLU A 16 15.22 -3.08 -17.77
CA GLU A 16 15.69 -3.78 -18.98
C GLU A 16 15.45 -5.30 -18.92
N ALA A 17 15.54 -5.93 -17.75
CA ALA A 17 15.47 -7.38 -17.58
C ALA A 17 14.04 -7.91 -17.29
N GLY A 18 13.09 -7.05 -16.89
CA GLY A 18 11.70 -7.44 -16.66
C GLY A 18 11.43 -8.38 -15.47
N SER A 19 12.45 -8.95 -14.80
CA SER A 19 12.28 -9.82 -13.63
C SER A 19 13.53 -9.94 -12.75
N TRP A 20 13.32 -10.05 -11.42
CA TRP A 20 14.39 -10.30 -10.42
C TRP A 20 15.04 -11.67 -10.60
N SER A 21 14.30 -12.64 -11.14
CA SER A 21 14.81 -14.00 -11.37
C SER A 21 15.91 -14.05 -12.43
N GLU A 22 15.93 -13.10 -13.36
CA GLU A 22 16.93 -13.04 -14.43
C GLU A 22 18.19 -12.29 -14.00
N VAL A 23 18.03 -11.25 -13.17
CA VAL A 23 19.14 -10.44 -12.64
C VAL A 23 20.07 -11.25 -11.74
N TRP A 24 19.51 -12.20 -10.97
CA TRP A 24 20.28 -13.14 -10.16
C TRP A 24 20.51 -14.47 -10.88
N GLY A 25 20.78 -14.44 -12.19
CA GLY A 25 21.29 -15.55 -12.97
C GLY A 25 22.66 -16.07 -12.48
N LEU A 26 22.79 -16.36 -11.19
CA LEU A 26 23.64 -17.40 -10.64
C LEU A 26 23.14 -18.71 -11.26
N LYS A 27 23.63 -18.99 -12.48
CA LYS A 27 23.87 -20.36 -12.91
C LYS A 27 24.79 -20.96 -11.85
N THR A 28 24.21 -21.63 -10.86
CA THR A 28 24.95 -22.61 -10.06
C THR A 28 25.36 -23.70 -11.02
N SER A 29 26.54 -23.54 -11.63
CA SER A 29 27.19 -24.61 -12.36
C SER A 29 27.45 -25.75 -11.40
N GLU A 30 26.88 -26.90 -11.72
CA GLU A 30 27.49 -28.22 -11.59
C GLU A 30 28.36 -28.45 -10.35
N LYS A 31 27.76 -29.11 -9.35
CA LYS A 31 28.49 -30.12 -8.58
C LYS A 31 27.80 -31.46 -8.78
N GLU A 32 28.45 -32.27 -9.60
CA GLU A 32 28.23 -33.69 -9.75
C GLU A 32 28.40 -34.42 -8.42
N ASP A 33 27.45 -35.33 -8.17
CA ASP A 33 27.59 -36.71 -7.69
C ASP A 33 28.63 -37.03 -6.61
N ILE A 34 28.13 -37.24 -5.39
CA ILE A 34 28.57 -38.35 -4.54
C ILE A 34 27.33 -39.07 -4.02
N LEU A 35 27.13 -40.28 -4.53
CA LEU A 35 26.29 -41.33 -3.97
C LEU A 35 26.77 -41.67 -2.55
N GLU A 36 25.87 -41.64 -1.58
CA GLU A 36 25.87 -42.66 -0.53
C GLU A 36 24.45 -42.92 -0.05
N GLN A 37 24.17 -44.21 0.01
CA GLN A 37 22.88 -44.87 0.07
C GLN A 37 22.74 -45.38 1.50
N GLU A 38 21.82 -44.83 2.29
CA GLU A 38 21.37 -45.49 3.51
C GLU A 38 19.84 -45.46 3.59
N ASP A 39 19.29 -46.66 3.43
CA ASP A 39 17.94 -47.05 3.82
C ASP A 39 17.72 -46.74 5.30
N ILE A 40 16.66 -45.98 5.62
CA ILE A 40 15.85 -46.22 6.84
C ILE A 40 14.40 -45.80 6.56
N THR A 41 13.54 -46.80 6.74
CA THR A 41 12.10 -46.82 6.97
C THR A 41 11.50 -45.63 7.74
N SER A 42 10.44 -45.02 7.20
CA SER A 42 9.15 -44.82 7.91
C SER A 42 8.15 -44.13 6.98
N SER A 43 7.20 -44.90 6.46
CA SER A 43 6.03 -44.44 5.71
C SER A 43 4.99 -43.81 6.64
N ALA A 44 5.19 -42.54 6.98
CA ALA A 44 4.13 -41.66 7.42
C ALA A 44 3.69 -40.81 6.23
N SER A 45 2.49 -41.05 5.70
CA SER A 45 1.86 -40.23 4.68
C SER A 45 1.56 -38.84 5.27
N GLU A 46 2.53 -37.94 5.19
CA GLU A 46 2.29 -36.50 5.30
C GLU A 46 1.36 -36.10 4.15
N ILE A 47 0.07 -36.03 4.48
CA ILE A 47 -0.91 -35.30 3.69
C ILE A 47 -0.47 -33.83 3.79
N ASN A 48 0.43 -33.43 2.88
CA ASN A 48 0.74 -32.04 2.60
C ASN A 48 -0.55 -31.41 2.06
N ASP A 49 -1.39 -30.95 2.99
CA ASP A 49 -2.59 -30.17 2.73
C ASP A 49 -2.13 -28.82 2.16
N THR A 50 -1.74 -28.86 0.89
CA THR A 50 -1.46 -27.73 0.01
C THR A 50 -2.79 -27.05 -0.31
N ARG A 51 -3.52 -26.64 0.73
CA ARG A 51 -4.59 -25.66 0.60
C ARG A 51 -3.95 -24.40 0.08
N VAL A 52 -4.03 -24.25 -1.24
CA VAL A 52 -3.75 -23.02 -1.96
C VAL A 52 -4.51 -21.94 -1.20
N LYS A 53 -3.78 -21.13 -0.44
CA LYS A 53 -4.38 -20.01 0.27
C LYS A 53 -5.09 -19.19 -0.82
N PRO A 54 -6.41 -18.99 -0.72
CA PRO A 54 -7.13 -18.22 -1.73
C PRO A 54 -6.42 -16.88 -1.87
N SER A 55 -6.27 -16.40 -3.11
CA SER A 55 -5.70 -15.08 -3.32
C SER A 55 -6.51 -14.09 -2.47
N TRP A 56 -5.88 -13.08 -1.86
CA TRP A 56 -6.63 -12.14 -1.02
C TRP A 56 -7.74 -11.43 -1.83
N LYS A 57 -7.60 -11.35 -3.17
CA LYS A 57 -8.68 -10.98 -4.09
C LYS A 57 -9.87 -11.92 -3.97
N GLN A 58 -9.66 -13.24 -4.07
CA GLN A 58 -10.71 -14.23 -3.83
C GLN A 58 -11.25 -14.18 -2.40
N TRP A 59 -10.41 -13.86 -1.40
CA TRP A 59 -10.87 -13.64 -0.03
C TRP A 59 -11.75 -12.39 0.08
N LEU A 60 -11.37 -11.28 -0.54
CA LEU A 60 -12.18 -10.08 -0.65
C LEU A 60 -13.45 -10.36 -1.45
N GLU A 61 -13.41 -11.08 -2.56
CA GLU A 61 -14.60 -11.43 -3.33
C GLU A 61 -15.59 -12.25 -2.48
N ARG A 62 -15.10 -13.24 -1.73
CA ARG A 62 -15.94 -14.09 -0.87
C ARG A 62 -16.45 -13.39 0.38
N ALA A 63 -15.70 -12.44 0.92
CA ALA A 63 -16.14 -11.65 2.06
C ALA A 63 -17.15 -10.54 1.68
N PHE A 64 -17.40 -10.29 0.38
CA PHE A 64 -18.10 -9.10 -0.12
C PHE A 64 -19.32 -9.40 -1.02
N LEU A 65 -20.49 -9.60 -0.43
CA LEU A 65 -21.78 -9.49 -1.14
C LEU A 65 -22.49 -8.19 -0.75
N ARG A 66 -22.12 -7.09 -1.42
CA ARG A 66 -22.95 -5.95 -1.92
C ARG A 66 -22.10 -4.69 -2.13
N LYS A 67 -21.69 -4.46 -3.39
CA LYS A 67 -20.99 -3.25 -3.87
C LYS A 67 -21.84 -2.00 -3.54
N ARG A 68 -21.38 -1.14 -2.63
CA ARG A 68 -21.78 0.27 -2.57
C ARG A 68 -20.63 1.10 -3.09
N SER A 69 -20.96 2.07 -3.94
CA SER A 69 -20.08 3.04 -4.58
C SER A 69 -19.15 3.69 -3.55
N GLY A 70 -17.91 3.18 -3.44
CA GLY A 70 -16.92 3.66 -2.48
C GLY A 70 -15.72 4.22 -3.24
N THR A 71 -15.52 5.53 -3.09
CA THR A 71 -14.31 6.32 -3.44
C THR A 71 -13.70 6.07 -4.81
N ARG A 72 -14.21 6.82 -5.81
CA ARG A 72 -13.59 6.93 -7.13
C ARG A 72 -12.81 8.23 -7.34
N ALA A 73 -12.78 9.12 -6.36
CA ALA A 73 -12.20 10.45 -6.53
C ALA A 73 -11.28 10.84 -5.38
N PHE A 74 -10.27 11.63 -5.71
CA PHE A 74 -9.58 12.50 -4.78
C PHE A 74 -10.49 13.68 -4.41
N GLY A 75 -10.62 13.94 -3.11
CA GLY A 75 -11.39 15.05 -2.57
C GLY A 75 -10.54 16.27 -2.23
N ALA A 76 -9.24 16.08 -2.01
CA ALA A 76 -8.29 17.15 -1.75
C ALA A 76 -6.89 16.76 -2.25
N ALA A 77 -6.07 17.77 -2.55
CA ALA A 77 -4.71 17.60 -3.03
C ALA A 77 -3.85 18.79 -2.62
N GLY A 78 -2.59 18.54 -2.29
CA GLY A 78 -1.60 19.56 -1.97
C GLY A 78 -1.30 20.45 -3.17
N SER A 79 -0.68 21.60 -2.93
CA SER A 79 -0.43 22.63 -3.93
C SER A 79 0.40 22.18 -5.15
N SER A 80 1.18 21.10 -4.99
CA SER A 80 2.05 20.57 -6.05
C SER A 80 1.41 19.45 -6.85
N LEU A 81 0.11 19.19 -6.65
CA LEU A 81 -0.65 18.20 -7.38
C LEU A 81 -1.74 18.85 -8.22
N GLN A 82 -1.92 18.32 -9.41
CA GLN A 82 -3.07 18.56 -10.26
C GLN A 82 -3.98 17.32 -10.20
N LEU A 83 -5.22 17.54 -9.79
CA LEU A 83 -6.27 16.53 -9.91
C LEU A 83 -6.92 16.64 -11.28
N SER A 84 -7.06 15.51 -11.97
CA SER A 84 -7.73 15.45 -13.27
C SER A 84 -8.57 14.16 -13.40
N PRO A 85 -9.60 14.17 -14.26
CA PRO A 85 -10.34 12.97 -14.56
C PRO A 85 -9.59 12.11 -15.58
N HIS A 86 -9.55 10.79 -15.36
CA HIS A 86 -9.03 9.85 -16.34
C HIS A 86 -10.00 9.64 -17.52
N SER A 87 -11.31 9.77 -17.27
CA SER A 87 -12.35 9.49 -18.24
C SER A 87 -13.31 10.68 -18.39
N GLN A 88 -14.25 10.59 -19.33
CA GLN A 88 -15.23 11.65 -19.58
C GLN A 88 -16.31 11.76 -18.48
N ASP A 89 -16.31 10.86 -17.48
CA ASP A 89 -17.22 10.91 -16.34
C ASP A 89 -16.95 12.07 -15.36
N GLY A 90 -15.86 12.81 -15.55
CA GLY A 90 -15.49 13.97 -14.73
C GLY A 90 -15.04 13.61 -13.31
N ILE A 91 -14.82 12.33 -13.01
CA ILE A 91 -14.38 11.89 -11.69
C ILE A 91 -12.89 12.18 -11.55
N LEU A 92 -12.51 13.00 -10.57
CA LEU A 92 -11.12 13.37 -10.28
C LEU A 92 -10.33 12.21 -9.66
N ASN A 93 -9.97 11.23 -10.48
CA ASN A 93 -9.30 9.99 -10.04
C ASN A 93 -7.82 9.93 -10.38
N VAL A 94 -7.25 10.96 -11.02
CA VAL A 94 -5.81 11.05 -11.29
C VAL A 94 -5.23 12.15 -10.42
N ALA A 95 -4.11 11.84 -9.76
CA ALA A 95 -3.28 12.81 -9.08
C ALA A 95 -1.91 12.84 -9.76
N GLU A 96 -1.58 13.97 -10.36
CA GLU A 96 -0.32 14.19 -11.07
C GLU A 96 0.46 15.32 -10.39
N ARG A 97 1.70 15.06 -10.02
CA ARG A 97 2.58 16.11 -9.51
C ARG A 97 2.82 17.13 -10.63
N THR A 98 2.88 18.43 -10.33
CA THR A 98 3.13 19.49 -11.33
C THR A 98 4.53 20.08 -11.22
N GLY A 99 5.15 20.03 -10.03
CA GLY A 99 6.45 20.62 -9.76
C GLY A 99 7.40 19.73 -8.95
N ASN A 100 8.31 20.37 -8.22
CA ASN A 100 9.49 19.71 -7.68
C ASN A 100 9.26 19.35 -6.20
N SER A 101 9.09 18.04 -5.98
CA SER A 101 9.24 17.26 -4.74
C SER A 101 8.27 17.41 -3.56
N LEU A 102 7.76 18.59 -3.21
CA LEU A 102 7.06 18.79 -1.93
C LEU A 102 5.55 19.05 -2.10
N ASN A 103 4.75 18.83 -1.05
CA ASN A 103 3.28 18.98 -1.06
C ASN A 103 2.58 18.01 -2.03
N GLY A 104 3.05 16.76 -2.06
CA GLY A 104 2.56 15.69 -2.93
C GLY A 104 1.36 14.92 -2.37
N VAL A 105 0.70 15.41 -1.32
CA VAL A 105 -0.36 14.67 -0.62
C VAL A 105 -1.70 14.77 -1.35
N ALA A 106 -2.28 13.64 -1.74
CA ALA A 106 -3.64 13.51 -2.23
C ALA A 106 -4.50 12.72 -1.24
N VAL A 107 -5.74 13.17 -1.03
CA VAL A 107 -6.69 12.57 -0.09
C VAL A 107 -7.95 12.17 -0.85
N THR A 108 -8.42 10.93 -0.68
CA THR A 108 -9.66 10.47 -1.32
C THR A 108 -10.88 11.17 -0.72
N THR A 109 -12.04 11.04 -1.36
CA THR A 109 -13.30 11.23 -0.65
C THR A 109 -13.44 10.21 0.49
N ALA A 110 -14.38 10.41 1.41
CA ALA A 110 -14.50 9.55 2.59
C ALA A 110 -14.85 8.11 2.19
N LEU A 111 -14.17 7.12 2.79
CA LEU A 111 -14.29 5.71 2.41
C LEU A 111 -15.55 5.07 2.98
N ALA A 112 -16.28 4.29 2.18
CA ALA A 112 -17.37 3.50 2.73
C ALA A 112 -16.80 2.32 3.56
N SER A 113 -17.30 2.13 4.79
CA SER A 113 -17.03 0.89 5.54
C SER A 113 -17.58 -0.28 4.75
N LYS A 114 -16.78 -1.33 4.66
CA LYS A 114 -17.08 -2.53 3.89
C LYS A 114 -17.83 -3.60 4.69
N ASP A 115 -17.81 -3.50 6.01
CA ASP A 115 -18.49 -4.47 6.88
C ASP A 115 -19.95 -4.08 7.15
N ALA A 116 -20.77 -5.07 7.51
CA ALA A 116 -22.13 -4.87 7.99
C ALA A 116 -22.14 -3.98 9.23
N THR A 117 -23.23 -3.24 9.44
CA THR A 117 -23.41 -2.26 10.54
C THR A 117 -23.16 -2.81 11.96
N TRP A 118 -23.01 -4.13 12.13
CA TRP A 118 -22.91 -4.82 13.41
C TRP A 118 -21.57 -5.53 13.66
N SER A 119 -20.58 -5.38 12.77
CA SER A 119 -19.29 -6.04 12.96
C SER A 119 -18.45 -5.36 14.07
N PRO A 120 -17.68 -6.14 14.86
CA PRO A 120 -16.69 -5.61 15.81
C PRO A 120 -15.61 -4.72 15.19
N SER A 121 -15.32 -5.01 13.93
CA SER A 121 -14.28 -4.37 13.14
C SER A 121 -14.91 -3.71 11.94
N GLN A 122 -14.44 -2.53 11.59
CA GLN A 122 -14.74 -1.89 10.32
C GLN A 122 -13.52 -2.00 9.39
N ARG A 123 -13.77 -2.19 8.10
CA ARG A 123 -12.74 -2.30 7.08
C ARG A 123 -12.88 -1.22 6.04
N PHE A 124 -11.76 -0.56 5.76
CA PHE A 124 -11.64 0.49 4.75
C PHE A 124 -10.56 0.09 3.76
N TYR A 125 -10.82 0.29 2.48
CA TYR A 125 -9.92 -0.14 1.42
C TYR A 125 -9.97 0.82 0.25
N PHE A 126 -8.81 1.11 -0.33
CA PHE A 126 -8.67 1.75 -1.63
C PHE A 126 -7.41 1.22 -2.32
N GLU A 127 -7.35 1.39 -3.63
CA GLU A 127 -6.17 1.02 -4.42
C GLU A 127 -5.97 2.02 -5.56
N PHE A 128 -4.73 2.15 -6.01
CA PHE A 128 -4.36 2.99 -7.14
C PHE A 128 -3.32 2.31 -8.01
N GLU A 129 -3.28 2.70 -9.28
CA GLU A 129 -2.22 2.32 -10.21
C GLU A 129 -1.21 3.44 -10.34
N VAL A 130 0.07 3.08 -10.43
CA VAL A 130 1.16 4.00 -10.73
C VAL A 130 1.32 4.15 -12.25
N GLU A 131 0.92 5.29 -12.81
CA GLU A 131 0.92 5.51 -14.26
C GLU A 131 2.28 6.02 -14.78
N VAL A 132 2.95 6.88 -14.01
CA VAL A 132 4.21 7.52 -14.38
C VAL A 132 5.19 7.49 -13.21
N LEU A 133 6.39 7.02 -13.50
CA LEU A 133 7.54 7.07 -12.62
C LEU A 133 8.62 8.00 -13.19
N GLU A 134 9.28 8.73 -12.30
CA GLU A 134 10.52 9.46 -12.58
C GLU A 134 11.71 8.58 -12.17
N ILE A 135 12.69 8.47 -13.06
CA ILE A 135 13.95 7.75 -12.83
C ILE A 135 14.91 8.71 -12.10
N LEU A 136 15.90 8.17 -11.38
CA LEU A 136 16.97 8.92 -10.67
C LEU A 136 16.54 9.69 -9.41
N VAL A 137 15.30 9.52 -8.97
CA VAL A 137 14.82 10.13 -7.72
C VAL A 137 14.93 9.11 -6.58
N ALA A 138 15.58 9.51 -5.48
CA ALA A 138 15.89 8.63 -4.34
C ALA A 138 14.71 8.40 -3.39
N ASP A 139 13.64 9.17 -3.56
CA ASP A 139 12.50 9.17 -2.66
C ASP A 139 11.31 8.47 -3.31
N THR A 140 10.29 8.12 -2.54
CA THR A 140 9.16 7.34 -3.03
C THR A 140 7.89 7.65 -2.25
N LEU A 141 6.79 7.00 -2.64
CA LEU A 141 5.46 7.29 -2.13
C LEU A 141 5.27 6.89 -0.67
N GLU A 142 4.30 7.54 -0.03
CA GLU A 142 3.67 7.10 1.22
C GLU A 142 2.19 6.82 0.96
N ILE A 143 1.61 5.86 1.68
CA ILE A 143 0.20 5.46 1.57
C ILE A 143 -0.40 5.29 2.97
N GLY A 144 -1.65 5.69 3.15
CA GLY A 144 -2.26 5.62 4.47
C GLY A 144 -3.73 5.96 4.53
N PHE A 145 -4.17 6.27 5.74
CA PHE A 145 -5.53 6.70 6.05
C PHE A 145 -5.51 7.88 7.01
N VAL A 146 -6.52 8.75 6.91
CA VAL A 146 -6.72 9.92 7.78
C VAL A 146 -8.21 10.09 8.11
N TRP A 147 -8.56 10.36 9.37
CA TRP A 147 -9.98 10.53 9.76
C TRP A 147 -10.52 11.94 9.56
N GLU A 148 -9.69 12.95 9.78
CA GLU A 148 -10.09 14.36 9.66
C GLU A 148 -9.02 15.11 8.88
N PRO A 149 -8.99 14.96 7.54
CA PRO A 149 -8.01 15.67 6.74
C PRO A 149 -8.18 17.19 6.89
N PRO A 150 -7.08 17.97 6.93
CA PRO A 150 -7.13 19.41 6.80
C PRO A 150 -7.88 19.84 5.53
N GLN A 151 -8.28 21.10 5.47
CA GLN A 151 -8.81 21.66 4.23
C GLN A 151 -7.73 21.61 3.13
N ALA A 152 -8.15 21.57 1.86
CA ALA A 152 -7.23 21.29 0.74
C ALA A 152 -6.02 22.24 0.68
N ASN A 153 -6.18 23.50 1.11
CA ASN A 153 -5.09 24.49 1.12
C ASN A 153 -4.10 24.32 2.28
N ASP A 154 -4.42 23.48 3.26
CA ASP A 154 -3.67 23.27 4.51
C ASP A 154 -3.08 21.85 4.60
N LEU A 155 -3.00 21.13 3.47
CA LEU A 155 -2.37 19.82 3.47
C LEU A 155 -0.85 19.95 3.71
N PRO A 156 -0.27 19.05 4.54
CA PRO A 156 1.13 19.10 4.87
C PRO A 156 2.01 18.70 3.68
N GLU A 157 3.32 18.85 3.89
CA GLU A 157 4.33 18.54 2.89
C GLU A 157 4.36 17.07 2.52
N VAL A 158 4.15 16.20 3.52
CA VAL A 158 4.25 14.74 3.44
C VAL A 158 3.11 14.08 4.19
N ALA A 159 2.68 12.89 3.76
CA ALA A 159 1.47 12.26 4.29
C ALA A 159 1.54 11.94 5.78
N HIS A 160 2.69 11.48 6.30
CA HIS A 160 2.81 11.14 7.73
C HIS A 160 2.68 12.34 8.67
N GLN A 161 2.77 13.59 8.19
CA GLN A 161 2.50 14.78 8.99
C GLN A 161 1.00 15.06 9.19
N LEU A 162 0.11 14.32 8.52
CA LEU A 162 -1.33 14.47 8.70
C LEU A 162 -1.74 14.11 10.14
N PRO A 163 -2.59 14.91 10.80
CA PRO A 163 -3.12 14.58 12.12
C PRO A 163 -4.05 13.37 12.03
N GLN A 164 -4.10 12.56 13.09
CA GLN A 164 -4.96 11.38 13.17
C GLN A 164 -4.80 10.44 11.96
N SER A 165 -3.58 10.30 11.48
CA SER A 165 -3.27 9.47 10.32
C SER A 165 -2.55 8.18 10.71
N VAL A 166 -2.68 7.17 9.86
CA VAL A 166 -1.80 6.00 9.86
C VAL A 166 -1.22 5.87 8.46
N VAL A 167 0.10 5.97 8.34
CA VAL A 167 0.80 6.08 7.06
C VAL A 167 1.97 5.11 7.02
N MET A 168 2.25 4.57 5.84
CA MET A 168 3.36 3.67 5.59
C MET A 168 4.04 4.01 4.26
N GLY A 169 5.36 4.04 4.22
CA GLY A 169 6.12 4.28 2.99
C GLY A 169 7.41 5.06 3.22
N GLY A 170 7.90 5.71 2.17
CA GLY A 170 9.22 6.35 2.12
C GLY A 170 10.33 5.41 1.63
N ASP A 171 11.52 5.96 1.35
CA ASP A 171 12.68 5.22 0.83
C ASP A 171 13.13 4.11 1.79
N LEU A 172 13.37 4.51 3.05
CA LEU A 172 13.42 3.59 4.18
C LEU A 172 12.00 3.50 4.72
N PRO A 173 11.25 2.43 4.41
CA PRO A 173 9.82 2.37 4.64
C PRO A 173 9.56 2.28 6.14
N HIS A 174 8.82 3.23 6.67
CA HIS A 174 8.44 3.32 8.08
C HIS A 174 6.92 3.33 8.22
N THR A 175 6.42 3.02 9.42
CA THR A 175 5.01 3.24 9.76
C THR A 175 4.89 4.41 10.71
N PHE A 176 3.97 5.31 10.43
CA PHE A 176 3.67 6.47 11.26
C PHE A 176 2.24 6.40 11.78
N LEU A 177 2.04 6.85 13.01
CA LEU A 177 0.72 7.03 13.61
C LEU A 177 0.66 8.41 14.26
N ASP A 178 -0.21 9.28 13.76
CA ASP A 178 -0.38 10.64 14.25
C ASP A 178 0.98 11.40 14.30
N GLY A 179 1.72 11.36 13.18
CA GLY A 179 3.07 11.95 13.07
C GLY A 179 4.19 11.20 13.81
N SER A 180 3.87 10.25 14.69
CA SER A 180 4.87 9.50 15.45
C SER A 180 5.38 8.30 14.66
N ASP A 181 6.70 8.21 14.49
CA ASP A 181 7.36 7.06 13.87
C ASP A 181 7.27 5.82 14.78
N LEU A 182 6.61 4.76 14.28
CA LEU A 182 6.48 3.46 14.95
C LEU A 182 7.59 2.49 14.54
N GLY A 183 8.43 2.86 13.59
CA GLY A 183 9.60 2.12 13.15
C GLY A 183 9.50 1.52 11.76
N LYS A 184 10.57 0.81 11.39
CA LYS A 184 10.78 0.23 10.07
C LYS A 184 9.74 -0.82 9.70
N VAL A 185 9.42 -0.85 8.41
CA VAL A 185 8.58 -1.84 7.76
C VAL A 185 9.46 -2.89 7.10
N SER A 186 9.16 -4.16 7.35
CA SER A 186 9.83 -5.29 6.71
C SER A 186 9.05 -5.76 5.50
N GLY A 187 9.76 -6.22 4.45
CA GLY A 187 9.15 -6.89 3.29
C GLY A 187 8.66 -5.99 2.14
N TRP A 188 8.51 -4.69 2.38
CA TRP A 188 8.10 -3.73 1.35
C TRP A 188 9.07 -2.57 1.28
N ARG A 189 9.66 -2.30 0.11
CA ARG A 189 10.50 -1.13 -0.16
C ARG A 189 9.96 -0.41 -1.40
N PRO A 190 9.16 0.66 -1.26
CA PRO A 190 8.46 1.21 -2.39
C PRO A 190 9.39 1.69 -3.51
N LEU A 191 10.55 2.27 -3.18
CA LEU A 191 11.53 2.73 -4.17
C LEU A 191 12.03 1.64 -5.12
N ILE A 192 12.10 0.40 -4.62
CA ILE A 192 12.63 -0.77 -5.34
C ILE A 192 11.50 -1.59 -5.96
N HIS A 193 10.39 -1.74 -5.23
CA HIS A 193 9.32 -2.66 -5.62
C HIS A 193 8.29 -1.99 -6.51
N VAL A 194 8.00 -0.70 -6.35
CA VAL A 194 6.94 -0.01 -7.09
C VAL A 194 7.42 0.30 -8.50
N MET A 195 6.71 -0.26 -9.48
CA MET A 195 6.98 -0.08 -10.89
C MET A 195 5.83 0.62 -11.59
N ARG A 196 6.06 1.04 -12.84
CA ARG A 196 5.00 1.54 -13.69
C ARG A 196 3.98 0.41 -13.82
N THR A 197 2.70 0.77 -13.81
CA THR A 197 1.55 -0.13 -13.77
C THR A 197 1.42 -0.97 -12.51
N SER A 198 2.25 -0.78 -11.48
CA SER A 198 2.02 -1.43 -10.19
C SER A 198 0.70 -0.95 -9.60
N VAL A 199 -0.08 -1.90 -9.10
CA VAL A 199 -1.32 -1.62 -8.37
C VAL A 199 -1.07 -1.73 -6.88
N ILE A 200 -1.19 -0.62 -6.17
CA ILE A 200 -0.97 -0.53 -4.72
C ILE A 200 -2.31 -0.41 -4.02
N GLY A 201 -2.58 -1.34 -3.11
CA GLY A 201 -3.79 -1.37 -2.29
C GLY A 201 -3.48 -1.16 -0.82
N ALA A 202 -4.35 -0.43 -0.12
CA ALA A 202 -4.27 -0.21 1.32
C ALA A 202 -5.54 -0.73 1.98
N LEU A 203 -5.39 -1.60 2.99
CA LEU A 203 -6.48 -2.11 3.82
C LEU A 203 -6.25 -1.67 5.27
N LEU A 204 -7.26 -1.02 5.85
CA LEU A 204 -7.30 -0.70 7.26
C LEU A 204 -8.43 -1.45 7.93
N GLU A 205 -8.10 -2.26 8.93
CA GLU A 205 -9.07 -2.85 9.85
C GLU A 205 -9.07 -2.07 11.17
N VAL A 206 -10.23 -1.56 11.56
CA VAL A 206 -10.45 -0.69 12.71
C VAL A 206 -11.28 -1.44 13.74
N ARG A 207 -10.71 -1.76 14.90
CA ARG A 207 -11.42 -2.39 16.02
C ARG A 207 -11.66 -1.36 17.11
N ALA A 208 -12.92 -0.97 17.28
CA ALA A 208 -13.31 -0.05 18.33
C ALA A 208 -12.98 -0.62 19.73
N PRO A 209 -12.67 0.24 20.72
CA PRO A 209 -12.47 -0.19 22.09
C PRO A 209 -13.72 -0.88 22.64
N ARG A 210 -13.54 -1.90 23.47
CA ARG A 210 -14.63 -2.71 24.05
C ARG A 210 -14.38 -2.94 25.53
N GLY A 211 -15.18 -2.28 26.37
CA GLY A 211 -14.98 -2.33 27.83
C GLY A 211 -13.61 -1.78 28.21
N SER A 212 -12.75 -2.64 28.76
CA SER A 212 -11.36 -2.31 29.11
C SER A 212 -10.35 -2.55 27.98
N GLU A 213 -10.75 -3.17 26.87
CA GLU A 213 -9.85 -3.40 25.73
C GLU A 213 -9.63 -2.11 24.96
N ALA A 214 -8.36 -1.74 24.76
CA ALA A 214 -7.98 -0.66 23.88
C ALA A 214 -8.39 -0.98 22.43
N GLY A 215 -8.80 0.04 21.69
CA GLY A 215 -9.03 -0.12 20.27
C GLY A 215 -7.71 -0.40 19.53
N SER A 216 -7.80 -1.05 18.37
CA SER A 216 -6.61 -1.36 17.56
C SER A 216 -6.84 -1.13 16.07
N LEU A 217 -5.76 -0.80 15.39
CA LEU A 217 -5.67 -0.64 13.94
C LEU A 217 -4.81 -1.77 13.37
N LEU A 218 -5.24 -2.38 12.28
CA LEU A 218 -4.42 -3.29 11.47
C LEU A 218 -4.32 -2.71 10.06
N PHE A 219 -3.15 -2.19 9.71
CA PHE A 219 -2.88 -1.59 8.42
C PHE A 219 -2.06 -2.55 7.55
N LYS A 220 -2.57 -2.88 6.37
CA LYS A 220 -1.95 -3.78 5.40
C LYS A 220 -1.75 -3.07 4.06
N VAL A 221 -0.58 -3.25 3.46
CA VAL A 221 -0.26 -2.77 2.12
C VAL A 221 -0.11 -3.97 1.18
N TYR A 222 -0.85 -3.89 0.07
CA TYR A 222 -0.81 -4.85 -1.02
C TYR A 222 -0.16 -4.19 -2.23
N GLN A 223 0.60 -4.96 -2.99
CA GLN A 223 1.10 -4.57 -4.29
C GLN A 223 0.94 -5.73 -5.24
N ASP A 224 0.35 -5.48 -6.41
CA ASP A 224 0.18 -6.46 -7.49
C ASP A 224 -0.44 -7.76 -6.96
N ASN A 225 -1.43 -7.59 -6.08
CA ASN A 225 -2.16 -8.66 -5.41
C ASN A 225 -1.33 -9.51 -4.43
N SER A 226 -0.23 -9.00 -3.93
CA SER A 226 0.56 -9.65 -2.89
C SER A 226 0.64 -8.76 -1.66
N LEU A 227 0.44 -9.34 -0.47
CA LEU A 227 0.69 -8.61 0.79
C LEU A 227 2.18 -8.28 0.87
N ARG A 228 2.52 -7.00 1.00
CA ARG A 228 3.90 -6.53 1.09
C ARG A 228 4.27 -6.11 2.50
N ALA A 229 3.34 -5.50 3.22
CA ALA A 229 3.56 -5.04 4.58
C ALA A 229 2.30 -5.11 5.42
N GLU A 230 2.49 -5.27 6.72
CA GLU A 230 1.43 -5.29 7.73
C GLU A 230 1.94 -4.63 9.01
N ARG A 231 1.09 -3.82 9.64
CA ARG A 231 1.37 -3.24 10.95
C ARG A 231 0.11 -3.20 11.81
N ARG A 232 0.23 -3.68 13.04
CA ARG A 232 -0.76 -3.43 14.10
C ARG A 232 -0.32 -2.21 14.91
N CYS A 233 -1.27 -1.32 15.19
CA CYS A 233 -1.06 -0.09 15.95
C CYS A 233 -2.18 0.08 16.99
N GLU A 234 -1.84 0.68 18.13
CA GLU A 234 -2.78 1.02 19.21
C GLU A 234 -2.77 2.54 19.41
N PRO A 235 -3.76 3.27 18.90
CA PRO A 235 -3.79 4.73 19.04
C PRO A 235 -4.06 5.11 20.49
N ARG A 236 -3.31 6.09 21.00
CA ARG A 236 -3.42 6.59 22.39
C ARG A 236 -4.80 7.16 22.68
N SER A 237 -5.37 7.87 21.70
CA SER A 237 -6.73 8.39 21.75
C SER A 237 -7.53 7.81 20.59
N TRP A 238 -8.67 7.20 20.92
CA TRP A 238 -9.55 6.63 19.92
C TRP A 238 -10.54 7.70 19.42
N HIS A 239 -10.09 8.55 18.50
CA HIS A 239 -10.96 9.51 17.82
C HIS A 239 -11.84 8.85 16.74
N GLY A 240 -11.43 7.67 16.25
CA GLY A 240 -12.14 6.93 15.19
C GLY A 240 -13.49 6.32 15.57
N SER A 241 -13.95 6.39 16.83
CA SER A 241 -15.27 5.83 17.22
C SER A 241 -16.44 6.78 16.99
N LYS A 242 -16.20 8.08 16.80
CA LYS A 242 -17.28 9.06 16.62
C LYS A 242 -17.52 9.33 15.13
N SER A 243 -18.13 8.34 14.48
CA SER A 243 -18.97 8.43 13.27
C SER A 243 -18.37 8.65 11.88
N LYS A 244 -17.18 9.22 11.72
CA LYS A 244 -16.66 9.50 10.37
C LYS A 244 -15.80 8.37 9.82
N PRO A 245 -16.06 7.90 8.58
CA PRO A 245 -15.13 7.01 7.92
C PRO A 245 -13.81 7.74 7.59
N PRO A 246 -12.67 7.02 7.60
CA PRO A 246 -11.41 7.60 7.15
C PRO A 246 -11.41 7.85 5.65
N HIS A 247 -10.48 8.69 5.23
CA HIS A 247 -10.09 8.93 3.86
C HIS A 247 -8.82 8.13 3.56
N GLY A 248 -8.66 7.68 2.31
CA GLY A 248 -7.39 7.17 1.81
C GLY A 248 -6.43 8.33 1.55
N VAL A 249 -5.13 8.08 1.75
CA VAL A 249 -4.07 9.05 1.53
C VAL A 249 -3.00 8.45 0.63
N VAL A 250 -2.54 9.24 -0.34
CA VAL A 250 -1.39 8.91 -1.20
C VAL A 250 -0.47 10.12 -1.28
N ASP A 251 0.79 9.95 -0.93
CA ASP A 251 1.84 10.96 -1.14
C ASP A 251 2.53 10.70 -2.49
N VAL A 252 2.12 11.43 -3.52
CA VAL A 252 2.65 11.36 -4.89
C VAL A 252 3.95 12.16 -4.96
N ARG A 253 5.02 11.55 -4.47
CA ARG A 253 6.36 12.17 -4.37
C ARG A 253 7.47 11.26 -4.86
N GLY A 254 8.66 11.83 -4.92
CA GLY A 254 9.87 11.10 -5.28
C GLY A 254 9.78 10.53 -6.69
N CYS A 255 10.11 9.25 -6.84
CA CYS A 255 10.03 8.55 -8.11
C CYS A 255 8.59 8.38 -8.64
N VAL A 256 7.55 8.67 -7.86
CA VAL A 256 6.16 8.62 -8.34
C VAL A 256 5.73 10.00 -8.81
N ARG A 257 5.37 10.09 -10.08
CA ARG A 257 4.91 11.34 -10.72
C ARG A 257 3.40 11.40 -10.84
N ARG A 258 2.78 10.26 -11.14
CA ARG A 258 1.35 10.19 -11.42
C ARG A 258 0.75 8.88 -10.97
N VAL A 259 -0.38 8.97 -10.28
CA VAL A 259 -1.19 7.83 -9.86
C VAL A 259 -2.64 7.99 -10.28
N ARG A 260 -3.31 6.86 -10.46
CA ARG A 260 -4.73 6.80 -10.75
C ARG A 260 -5.44 5.93 -9.73
N LEU A 261 -6.36 6.53 -8.98
CA LEU A 261 -7.26 5.81 -8.10
C LEU A 261 -8.12 4.86 -8.94
N LEU A 262 -8.09 3.58 -8.58
CA LEU A 262 -8.90 2.58 -9.26
C LEU A 262 -10.26 2.50 -8.59
N ASP A 263 -11.28 2.24 -9.41
CA ASP A 263 -12.55 1.86 -8.86
C ASP A 263 -12.39 0.47 -8.23
N SER A 264 -12.61 0.40 -6.91
CA SER A 264 -12.61 -0.88 -6.19
C SER A 264 -13.68 -1.85 -6.71
N SER A 265 -14.55 -1.40 -7.61
CA SER A 265 -15.51 -2.21 -8.34
C SER A 265 -14.94 -2.94 -9.57
N CYS A 266 -13.76 -2.55 -10.07
CA CYS A 266 -13.12 -3.05 -11.31
C CYS A 266 -12.14 -4.19 -11.11
N LEU A 267 -12.09 -4.79 -9.93
CA LEU A 267 -11.60 -6.15 -9.80
C LEU A 267 -12.72 -7.08 -10.32
N PHE A 268 -12.72 -7.23 -11.65
CA PHE A 268 -13.64 -7.95 -12.53
C PHE A 268 -14.96 -7.25 -12.85
#